data_AF-E5RL50-F1
#
_entry.id   AF-E5RL50-F1
#
_cell.length_a   1.000
_cell.length_b   1.000
_cell.length_c   1.000
_cell.angle_alpha   90.00
_cell.angle_beta   90.00
_cell.angle_gamma   90.00
#
_symmetry.space_group_name_H-M   'P 1'
#
loop_
_entity.id
_entity.type
_entity.pdbx_description
1 polymer ?
#
loop_
_entity_poly.entity_id
_entity_poly.type
_entity_poly.pdbx_seq_one_letter_code
_entity_poly.pdbx_strand_id
1 'polypeptide(L)'
;MVNTTGIVRSPYEYPQHYLVSPAAYAALGAYMFFLILVGFPINFLTLYVTIEHKKLRTPLNYILLNLAVADLFMVFGGFTTTIYTSMHGYFVLGRLGCNLEGFFATLGGEIGLWSLVVLAIERWLVVCKPISNFRFGENHAIMGLAFTWLAASACAVPPLVGWSRYIPEGMQCSCGVDYYTRAEGFNNESFVIYMFICHFTIPLLTVFFCYGRLLCAVKEAAAAQQESETTQRAEREVTRMVIMMVISFLVCWLPYAGVAWYIFTHQGSEFGPVFMTLPAFFAKSSSIYNPIIYICMNKQFRHCMITT
;
A
#
# COMPACT_ATOMS: atom_id res chain seq x y z
N MET A 1 15.86 -19.63 -11.07
CA MET A 1 15.59 -21.08 -10.92
C MET A 1 16.40 -21.83 -11.96
N VAL A 2 17.36 -22.65 -11.52
CA VAL A 2 18.10 -23.52 -12.43
C VAL A 2 17.21 -24.72 -12.80
N ASN A 3 16.98 -24.96 -14.09
CA ASN A 3 16.10 -26.04 -14.57
C ASN A 3 16.84 -27.40 -14.64
N THR A 4 17.46 -27.83 -13.54
CA THR A 4 18.28 -29.05 -13.50
C THR A 4 17.46 -30.32 -13.75
N THR A 5 16.22 -30.36 -13.28
CA THR A 5 15.31 -31.51 -13.43
C THR A 5 14.52 -31.50 -14.74
N GLY A 6 14.59 -30.42 -15.52
CA GLY A 6 13.84 -30.27 -16.78
C GLY A 6 12.33 -30.08 -16.60
N ILE A 7 11.83 -29.85 -15.38
CA ILE A 7 10.39 -29.70 -15.10
C ILE A 7 9.89 -28.24 -15.15
N VAL A 8 10.80 -27.26 -15.12
CA VAL A 8 10.44 -25.83 -15.10
C VAL A 8 9.78 -25.45 -16.43
N ARG A 9 8.66 -24.72 -16.38
CA ARG A 9 7.86 -24.31 -17.54
C ARG A 9 7.47 -22.85 -17.44
N SER A 10 7.19 -22.23 -18.58
CA SER A 10 6.74 -20.83 -18.67
C SER A 10 5.52 -20.59 -17.77
N PRO A 11 5.55 -19.55 -16.90
CA PRO A 11 4.41 -19.20 -16.04
C PRO A 11 3.22 -18.62 -16.82
N TYR A 12 3.39 -18.35 -18.12
CA TYR A 12 2.34 -17.84 -18.99
C TYR A 12 1.59 -18.93 -19.76
N GLU A 13 2.12 -20.15 -19.79
CA GLU A 13 1.62 -21.23 -20.66
C GLU A 13 1.24 -22.48 -19.87
N TYR A 14 1.92 -22.76 -18.75
CA TYR A 14 1.77 -24.03 -18.03
C TYR A 14 1.54 -23.82 -16.53
N PRO A 15 0.73 -24.68 -15.89
CA PRO A 15 0.56 -24.73 -14.44
C PRO A 15 1.88 -24.86 -13.68
N GLN A 16 2.01 -24.14 -12.57
CA GLN A 16 3.24 -24.03 -11.78
C GLN A 16 3.22 -24.95 -10.54
N HIS A 17 2.51 -26.08 -10.61
CA HIS A 17 2.31 -27.01 -9.48
C HIS A 17 3.60 -27.72 -9.00
N TYR A 18 4.70 -27.58 -9.72
CA TYR A 18 6.02 -28.03 -9.27
C TYR A 18 6.66 -27.08 -8.24
N LEU A 19 6.15 -25.84 -8.09
CA LEU A 19 6.64 -24.87 -7.10
C LEU A 19 6.08 -25.11 -5.70
N VAL A 20 4.77 -25.36 -5.62
CA VAL A 20 4.01 -25.57 -4.38
C VAL A 20 2.80 -26.47 -4.66
N SER A 21 2.21 -27.03 -3.59
CA SER A 21 1.04 -27.90 -3.74
C SER A 21 -0.16 -27.15 -4.36
N PRO A 22 -1.03 -27.83 -5.12
CA PRO A 22 -2.26 -27.24 -5.65
C PRO A 22 -3.15 -26.57 -4.59
N ALA A 23 -3.12 -27.07 -3.34
CA ALA A 23 -3.82 -26.48 -2.21
C ALA A 23 -3.35 -25.06 -1.89
N ALA A 24 -2.06 -24.73 -2.09
CA ALA A 24 -1.54 -23.39 -1.87
C ALA A 24 -2.11 -22.38 -2.89
N TYR A 25 -2.30 -22.79 -4.15
CA TYR A 25 -2.96 -21.98 -5.16
C TYR A 25 -4.44 -21.73 -4.83
N ALA A 26 -5.16 -22.76 -4.37
CA ALA A 26 -6.53 -22.61 -3.90
C ALA A 26 -6.63 -21.67 -2.68
N ALA A 27 -5.69 -21.77 -1.74
CA ALA A 27 -5.61 -20.87 -0.59
C ALA A 27 -5.33 -19.42 -1.01
N LEU A 28 -4.45 -19.21 -2.00
CA LEU A 28 -4.20 -17.89 -2.58
C LEU A 28 -5.46 -17.30 -3.21
N GLY A 29 -6.20 -18.09 -3.99
CA GLY A 29 -7.48 -17.68 -4.59
C GLY A 29 -8.53 -17.32 -3.55
N ALA A 30 -8.68 -18.14 -2.49
CA ALA A 30 -9.59 -17.86 -1.38
C ALA A 30 -9.21 -16.58 -0.62
N TYR A 31 -7.91 -16.36 -0.40
CA TYR A 31 -7.40 -15.14 0.21
C TYR A 31 -7.68 -13.89 -0.64
N MET A 32 -7.41 -13.93 -1.94
CA MET A 32 -7.71 -12.82 -2.84
C MET A 32 -9.21 -12.55 -2.91
N PHE A 33 -10.05 -13.59 -2.91
CA PHE A 33 -11.50 -13.44 -2.83
C PHE A 33 -11.94 -12.74 -1.55
N PHE A 34 -11.37 -13.11 -0.40
CA PHE A 34 -11.59 -12.39 0.86
C PHE A 34 -11.18 -10.92 0.77
N LEU A 35 -10.04 -10.61 0.14
CA LEU A 35 -9.60 -9.23 -0.07
C LEU A 35 -10.60 -8.41 -0.90
N ILE A 36 -11.19 -9.00 -1.94
CA ILE A 36 -12.22 -8.33 -2.73
C ILE A 36 -13.50 -8.14 -1.91
N LEU A 37 -13.96 -9.21 -1.25
CA LEU A 37 -15.21 -9.23 -0.50
C LEU A 37 -15.23 -8.17 0.62
N VAL A 38 -14.08 -7.91 1.26
CA VAL A 38 -13.96 -6.94 2.33
C VAL A 38 -13.45 -5.59 1.84
N GLY A 39 -12.42 -5.59 0.98
CA GLY A 39 -11.76 -4.37 0.51
C GLY A 39 -12.66 -3.54 -0.41
N PHE A 40 -13.42 -4.16 -1.32
CA PHE A 40 -14.29 -3.40 -2.22
C PHE A 40 -15.38 -2.64 -1.46
N PRO A 41 -16.20 -3.27 -0.58
CA PRO A 41 -17.27 -2.56 0.10
C PRO A 41 -16.79 -1.42 0.98
N ILE A 42 -15.70 -1.59 1.74
CA ILE A 42 -15.20 -0.54 2.64
C ILE A 42 -14.72 0.69 1.85
N ASN A 43 -13.95 0.47 0.79
CA ASN A 43 -13.43 1.57 -0.03
C ASN A 43 -14.53 2.23 -0.87
N PHE A 44 -15.44 1.45 -1.44
CA PHE A 44 -16.60 1.98 -2.17
C PHE A 44 -17.52 2.79 -1.25
N LEU A 45 -17.85 2.27 -0.06
CA LEU A 45 -18.72 2.95 0.90
C LEU A 45 -18.11 4.28 1.36
N THR A 46 -16.79 4.35 1.51
CA THR A 46 -16.08 5.59 1.84
C THR A 46 -16.36 6.70 0.82
N LEU A 47 -16.28 6.36 -0.47
CA LEU A 47 -16.57 7.29 -1.56
C LEU A 47 -18.06 7.64 -1.60
N TYR A 48 -18.93 6.62 -1.52
CA TYR A 48 -20.38 6.78 -1.55
C TYR A 48 -20.90 7.68 -0.43
N VAL A 49 -20.50 7.43 0.83
CA VAL A 49 -20.91 8.22 1.98
C VAL A 49 -20.42 9.67 1.88
N THR A 50 -19.28 9.93 1.24
CA THR A 50 -18.80 11.29 1.01
C THR A 50 -19.59 12.04 -0.06
N ILE A 51 -20.14 11.30 -1.04
CA ILE A 51 -21.09 11.83 -2.01
C ILE A 51 -22.41 12.17 -1.30
N GLU A 52 -22.93 11.30 -0.44
CA GLU A 52 -24.18 11.57 0.29
C GLU A 52 -24.03 12.72 1.30
N HIS A 53 -22.95 12.72 2.09
CA HIS A 53 -22.76 13.65 3.20
C HIS A 53 -21.80 14.79 2.85
N LYS A 54 -22.36 15.94 2.42
CA LYS A 54 -21.58 17.17 2.14
C LYS A 54 -20.63 17.59 3.28
N LYS A 55 -20.95 17.24 4.53
CA LYS A 55 -20.12 17.52 5.72
C LYS A 55 -18.73 16.86 5.66
N LEU A 56 -18.58 15.76 4.91
CA LEU A 56 -17.31 15.05 4.75
C LEU A 56 -16.44 15.65 3.64
N ARG A 57 -16.96 16.56 2.82
CA ARG A 57 -16.23 17.15 1.68
C ARG A 57 -15.34 18.30 2.12
N THR A 58 -14.37 17.99 2.97
CA THR A 58 -13.38 18.95 3.48
C THR A 58 -11.99 18.65 2.93
N PRO A 59 -11.09 19.65 2.79
CA PRO A 59 -9.75 19.43 2.26
C PRO A 59 -8.96 18.33 2.99
N LEU A 60 -9.15 18.21 4.31
CA LEU A 60 -8.48 17.20 5.16
C LEU A 60 -8.95 15.76 4.89
N ASN A 61 -10.08 15.60 4.20
CA ASN A 61 -10.63 14.28 3.86
C ASN A 61 -10.23 13.86 2.44
N TYR A 62 -9.75 14.76 1.59
CA TYR A 62 -9.41 14.43 0.19
C TYR A 62 -8.36 13.33 0.10
N ILE A 63 -7.35 13.36 0.98
CA ILE A 63 -6.31 12.33 1.00
C ILE A 63 -6.84 10.96 1.47
N LEU A 64 -7.87 10.95 2.32
CA LEU A 64 -8.55 9.71 2.74
C LEU A 64 -9.40 9.12 1.61
N LEU A 65 -10.02 9.98 0.78
CA LEU A 65 -10.71 9.52 -0.43
C LEU A 65 -9.72 8.99 -1.46
N ASN A 66 -8.55 9.63 -1.59
CA ASN A 66 -7.48 9.19 -2.48
C ASN A 66 -6.98 7.79 -2.10
N LEU A 67 -6.84 7.53 -0.79
CA LEU A 67 -6.53 6.20 -0.28
C LEU A 67 -7.59 5.17 -0.68
N ALA A 68 -8.88 5.50 -0.56
CA ALA A 68 -9.95 4.60 -1.00
C ALA A 68 -9.91 4.32 -2.52
N VAL A 69 -9.59 5.33 -3.34
CA VAL A 69 -9.38 5.15 -4.79
C VAL A 69 -8.16 4.26 -5.06
N ALA A 70 -7.07 4.45 -4.33
CA ALA A 70 -5.85 3.66 -4.44
C ALA A 70 -6.10 2.17 -4.17
N ASP A 71 -6.84 1.87 -3.11
CA ASP A 71 -7.19 0.50 -2.74
C ASP A 71 -8.13 -0.14 -3.78
N LEU A 72 -9.02 0.63 -4.42
CA LEU A 72 -9.86 0.14 -5.52
C LEU A 72 -9.05 -0.23 -6.77
N PHE A 73 -7.95 0.47 -7.07
CA PHE A 73 -7.02 0.05 -8.14
C PHE A 73 -6.42 -1.33 -7.84
N MET A 74 -6.03 -1.58 -6.58
CA MET A 74 -5.51 -2.88 -6.17
C MET A 74 -6.59 -3.97 -6.27
N VAL A 75 -7.83 -3.67 -5.89
CA VAL A 75 -8.95 -4.63 -5.96
C VAL A 75 -9.27 -5.04 -7.40
N PHE A 76 -9.47 -4.06 -8.29
CA PHE A 76 -9.88 -4.33 -9.67
C PHE A 76 -8.73 -4.79 -10.56
N GLY A 77 -7.60 -4.09 -10.51
CA GLY A 77 -6.44 -4.39 -11.37
C GLY A 77 -5.60 -5.56 -10.86
N GLY A 78 -5.46 -5.66 -9.53
CA GLY A 78 -4.69 -6.69 -8.85
C GLY A 78 -5.54 -7.91 -8.47
N PHE A 79 -6.34 -7.81 -7.42
CA PHE A 79 -6.92 -9.00 -6.77
C PHE A 79 -7.86 -9.78 -7.71
N THR A 80 -8.66 -9.09 -8.52
CA THR A 80 -9.60 -9.76 -9.45
C THR A 80 -8.84 -10.59 -10.49
N THR A 81 -7.73 -10.09 -11.01
CA THR A 81 -6.89 -10.82 -11.96
C THR A 81 -6.13 -11.95 -11.26
N THR A 82 -5.59 -11.71 -10.05
CA THR A 82 -4.89 -12.73 -9.26
C THR A 82 -5.78 -13.90 -8.85
N ILE A 83 -7.07 -13.68 -8.53
CA ILE A 83 -8.02 -14.78 -8.27
C ILE A 83 -8.09 -15.67 -9.50
N TYR A 84 -8.32 -15.09 -10.66
CA TYR A 84 -8.50 -15.84 -11.89
C TYR A 84 -7.27 -16.68 -12.26
N THR A 85 -6.08 -16.11 -12.14
CA THR A 85 -4.81 -16.80 -12.41
C THR A 85 -4.48 -17.86 -11.36
N SER A 86 -4.75 -17.60 -10.07
CA SER A 86 -4.54 -18.57 -8.99
C SER A 86 -5.43 -19.82 -9.14
N MET A 87 -6.67 -19.66 -9.63
CA MET A 87 -7.55 -20.80 -9.93
C MET A 87 -6.99 -21.73 -11.02
N HIS A 88 -6.19 -21.20 -11.95
CA HIS A 88 -5.52 -21.98 -12.99
C HIS A 88 -4.14 -22.51 -12.54
N GLY A 89 -3.57 -21.96 -11.47
CA GLY A 89 -2.23 -22.30 -10.98
C GLY A 89 -1.08 -21.75 -11.84
N TYR A 90 -1.35 -20.78 -12.73
CA TYR A 90 -0.36 -20.05 -13.54
C TYR A 90 -0.95 -18.73 -14.07
N PHE A 91 -0.12 -17.89 -14.68
CA PHE A 91 -0.51 -16.59 -15.18
C PHE A 91 -1.14 -16.64 -16.59
N VAL A 92 -2.42 -17.01 -16.66
CA VAL A 92 -3.15 -17.22 -17.92
C VAL A 92 -3.37 -15.97 -18.79
N LEU A 93 -3.28 -14.76 -18.21
CA LEU A 93 -3.52 -13.50 -18.95
C LEU A 93 -2.33 -13.05 -19.81
N GLY A 94 -1.26 -13.85 -19.87
CA GLY A 94 -0.08 -13.59 -20.69
C GLY A 94 0.71 -12.34 -20.25
N ARG A 95 1.68 -11.93 -21.07
CA ARG A 95 2.59 -10.81 -20.73
C ARG A 95 1.88 -9.47 -20.62
N LEU A 96 0.92 -9.19 -21.51
CA LEU A 96 0.15 -7.94 -21.47
C LEU A 96 -0.67 -7.86 -20.19
N GLY A 97 -1.37 -8.94 -19.81
CA GLY A 97 -2.10 -9.00 -18.55
C GLY A 97 -1.20 -8.81 -17.33
N CYS A 98 0.03 -9.34 -17.38
CA CYS A 98 1.01 -9.20 -16.30
C CYS A 98 1.48 -7.77 -16.12
N ASN A 99 1.73 -7.07 -17.23
CA ASN A 99 2.07 -5.64 -17.20
C ASN A 99 0.92 -4.80 -16.65
N LEU A 100 -0.32 -5.10 -17.04
CA LEU A 100 -1.51 -4.37 -16.56
C LEU A 100 -1.78 -4.63 -15.07
N GLU A 101 -1.76 -5.90 -14.63
CA GLU A 101 -1.92 -6.24 -13.21
C GLU A 101 -0.81 -5.58 -12.39
N GLY A 102 0.46 -5.79 -12.78
CA GLY A 102 1.61 -5.24 -12.09
C GLY A 102 1.55 -3.72 -11.99
N PHE A 103 1.17 -3.03 -13.08
CA PHE A 103 0.97 -1.59 -13.09
C PHE A 103 -0.11 -1.13 -12.12
N PHE A 104 -1.33 -1.67 -12.20
CA PHE A 104 -2.42 -1.22 -11.34
C PHE A 104 -2.22 -1.58 -9.87
N ALA A 105 -1.65 -2.76 -9.58
CA ALA A 105 -1.32 -3.16 -8.22
C ALA A 105 -0.23 -2.27 -7.62
N THR A 106 0.82 -1.95 -8.38
CA THR A 106 1.90 -1.06 -7.94
C THR A 106 1.39 0.37 -7.79
N LEU A 107 0.67 0.89 -8.78
CA LEU A 107 0.11 2.24 -8.75
C LEU A 107 -0.83 2.42 -7.55
N GLY A 108 -1.74 1.48 -7.33
CA GLY A 108 -2.64 1.51 -6.17
C GLY A 108 -1.88 1.46 -4.84
N GLY A 109 -0.91 0.54 -4.70
CA GLY A 109 -0.08 0.45 -3.50
C GLY A 109 0.70 1.74 -3.21
N GLU A 110 1.28 2.34 -4.25
CA GLU A 110 2.08 3.56 -4.13
C GLU A 110 1.24 4.81 -3.90
N ILE A 111 0.08 4.95 -4.54
CA ILE A 111 -0.87 6.04 -4.22
C ILE A 111 -1.28 5.91 -2.75
N GLY A 112 -1.54 4.69 -2.28
CA GLY A 112 -1.84 4.41 -0.88
C GLY A 112 -0.70 4.83 0.06
N LEU A 113 0.53 4.39 -0.22
CA LEU A 113 1.74 4.77 0.52
C LEU A 113 1.88 6.28 0.64
N TRP A 114 1.90 7.00 -0.49
CA TRP A 114 2.11 8.44 -0.51
C TRP A 114 0.93 9.20 0.08
N SER A 115 -0.29 8.65 0.04
CA SER A 115 -1.44 9.20 0.75
C SER A 115 -1.24 9.19 2.26
N LEU A 116 -0.64 8.12 2.81
CA LEU A 116 -0.30 8.07 4.24
C LEU A 116 0.80 9.07 4.62
N VAL A 117 1.80 9.26 3.75
CA VAL A 117 2.86 10.26 3.95
C VAL A 117 2.28 11.67 3.97
N VAL A 118 1.47 12.02 2.95
CA VAL A 118 0.81 13.33 2.87
C VAL A 118 -0.12 13.55 4.06
N LEU A 119 -0.87 12.52 4.48
CA LEU A 119 -1.70 12.60 5.68
C LEU A 119 -0.89 12.88 6.95
N ALA A 120 0.28 12.24 7.12
CA ALA A 120 1.15 12.51 8.26
C ALA A 120 1.67 13.96 8.26
N ILE A 121 2.09 14.47 7.10
CA ILE A 121 2.54 15.87 6.93
C ILE A 121 1.39 16.84 7.22
N GLU A 122 0.21 16.60 6.65
CA GLU A 122 -0.98 17.43 6.85
C GLU A 122 -1.33 17.53 8.34
N ARG A 123 -1.40 16.40 9.04
CA ARG A 123 -1.73 16.37 10.47
C ARG A 123 -0.67 17.08 11.32
N TRP A 124 0.60 16.90 10.97
CA TRP A 124 1.68 17.61 11.64
C TRP A 124 1.60 19.13 11.43
N LEU A 125 1.37 19.60 10.20
CA LEU A 125 1.24 21.03 9.90
C LEU A 125 0.03 21.66 10.60
N VAL A 126 -1.14 21.02 10.52
CA VAL A 126 -2.39 21.57 11.08
C VAL A 126 -2.36 21.62 12.61
N VAL A 127 -1.73 20.63 13.27
CA VAL A 127 -1.74 20.54 14.75
C VAL A 127 -0.53 21.20 15.39
N CYS A 128 0.69 20.92 14.91
CA CYS A 128 1.92 21.38 15.57
C CYS A 128 2.36 22.78 15.13
N LYS A 129 1.85 23.28 14.00
CA LYS A 129 2.24 24.55 13.42
C LYS A 129 1.00 25.41 13.19
N PRO A 130 0.43 26.02 14.25
CA PRO A 130 -0.47 27.15 14.06
C PRO A 130 0.37 28.36 13.60
N ILE A 131 0.85 28.32 12.36
CA ILE A 131 1.51 29.47 11.73
C ILE A 131 0.42 30.52 11.66
N SER A 132 0.64 31.69 12.24
CA SER A 132 -0.37 32.76 12.36
C SER A 132 -1.04 33.15 11.03
N ASN A 133 -0.40 32.84 9.89
CA ASN A 133 -0.87 33.15 8.54
C ASN A 133 -1.08 31.92 7.63
N PHE A 134 -0.89 30.68 8.10
CA PHE A 134 -1.11 29.49 7.26
C PHE A 134 -2.44 28.84 7.62
N ARG A 135 -3.32 28.74 6.62
CA ARG A 135 -4.54 27.95 6.72
C ARG A 135 -4.52 26.87 5.65
N PHE A 136 -4.52 25.61 6.07
CA PHE A 136 -4.67 24.50 5.15
C PHE A 136 -6.01 24.62 4.43
N GLY A 137 -5.98 24.48 3.11
CA GLY A 137 -7.11 24.76 2.23
C GLY A 137 -7.08 23.86 1.01
N GLU A 138 -8.03 24.05 0.09
CA GLU A 138 -8.20 23.16 -1.07
C GLU A 138 -6.97 23.06 -1.95
N ASN A 139 -6.29 24.18 -2.24
CA ASN A 139 -5.07 24.18 -3.06
C ASN A 139 -3.97 23.29 -2.46
N HIS A 140 -3.82 23.30 -1.13
CA HIS A 140 -2.82 22.48 -0.43
C HIS A 140 -3.21 20.99 -0.49
N ALA A 141 -4.49 20.68 -0.34
CA ALA A 141 -5.00 19.31 -0.48
C ALA A 141 -4.81 18.79 -1.91
N ILE A 142 -5.16 19.57 -2.93
CA ILE A 142 -4.99 19.20 -4.34
C ILE A 142 -3.50 19.03 -4.69
N MET A 143 -2.62 19.88 -4.16
CA MET A 143 -1.17 19.72 -4.33
C MET A 143 -0.69 18.41 -3.70
N GLY A 144 -1.20 18.04 -2.52
CA GLY A 144 -0.95 16.74 -1.90
C GLY A 144 -1.40 15.58 -2.78
N LEU A 145 -2.61 15.65 -3.33
CA LEU A 145 -3.11 14.64 -4.29
C LEU A 145 -2.21 14.54 -5.52
N ALA A 146 -1.92 15.65 -6.19
CA ALA A 146 -1.06 15.66 -7.37
C ALA A 146 0.32 15.04 -7.07
N PHE A 147 0.90 15.35 -5.90
CA PHE A 147 2.16 14.76 -5.46
C PHE A 147 2.04 13.23 -5.29
N THR A 148 0.99 12.71 -4.65
CA THR A 148 0.82 11.26 -4.50
C THR A 148 0.77 10.52 -5.84
N TRP A 149 0.06 11.08 -6.83
CA TRP A 149 -0.06 10.46 -8.15
C TRP A 149 1.24 10.54 -8.95
N LEU A 150 1.97 11.66 -8.87
CA LEU A 150 3.28 11.80 -9.50
C LEU A 150 4.30 10.85 -8.89
N ALA A 151 4.36 10.77 -7.56
CA ALA A 151 5.27 9.87 -6.86
C ALA A 151 4.94 8.40 -7.16
N ALA A 152 3.67 8.03 -7.16
CA ALA A 152 3.25 6.67 -7.52
C ALA A 152 3.54 6.32 -8.98
N SER A 153 3.32 7.26 -9.91
CA SER A 153 3.66 7.07 -11.32
C SER A 153 5.17 6.94 -11.53
N ALA A 154 5.99 7.64 -10.74
CA ALA A 154 7.45 7.52 -10.76
C ALA A 154 7.94 6.14 -10.28
N CYS A 155 7.09 5.31 -9.70
CA CYS A 155 7.35 3.91 -9.38
C CYS A 155 6.70 2.96 -10.40
N ALA A 156 5.43 3.17 -10.75
CA ALA A 156 4.65 2.23 -11.57
C ALA A 156 4.94 2.30 -13.08
N VAL A 157 5.30 3.48 -13.61
CA VAL A 157 5.54 3.65 -15.05
C VAL A 157 6.91 3.11 -15.51
N PRO A 158 8.04 3.32 -14.80
CA PRO A 158 9.34 2.89 -15.29
C PRO A 158 9.46 1.41 -15.70
N PRO A 159 8.86 0.43 -14.98
CA PRO A 159 8.87 -0.97 -15.39
C PRO A 159 8.18 -1.25 -16.73
N LEU A 160 7.27 -0.37 -17.18
CA LEU A 160 6.62 -0.47 -18.49
C LEU A 160 7.52 0.03 -19.63
N VAL A 161 8.48 0.91 -19.33
CA VAL A 161 9.36 1.55 -20.32
C VAL A 161 10.81 1.07 -20.24
N GLY A 162 11.08 0.01 -19.46
CA GLY A 162 12.36 -0.71 -19.47
C GLY A 162 13.30 -0.41 -18.30
N TRP A 163 12.88 0.33 -17.27
CA TRP A 163 13.61 0.43 -16.01
C TRP A 163 12.96 -0.46 -14.96
N SER A 164 13.58 -1.62 -14.70
CA SER A 164 12.93 -2.83 -14.19
C SER A 164 11.83 -3.34 -15.14
N ARG A 165 11.01 -4.30 -14.67
CA ARG A 165 9.93 -4.93 -15.44
C ARG A 165 8.88 -5.54 -14.53
N TYR A 166 7.68 -5.74 -15.06
CA TYR A 166 6.64 -6.54 -14.40
C TYR A 166 6.76 -8.01 -14.76
N ILE A 167 6.86 -8.87 -13.74
CA ILE A 167 6.96 -10.33 -13.89
C ILE A 167 6.09 -11.04 -12.84
N PRO A 168 5.68 -12.30 -13.09
CA PRO A 168 5.01 -13.10 -12.08
C PRO A 168 5.94 -13.36 -10.89
N GLU A 169 5.51 -13.00 -9.69
CA GLU A 169 6.28 -13.14 -8.45
C GLU A 169 5.82 -14.31 -7.58
N GLY A 170 6.73 -14.84 -6.75
CA GLY A 170 6.44 -15.93 -5.81
C GLY A 170 5.89 -17.19 -6.49
N MET A 171 4.64 -17.55 -6.18
CA MET A 171 3.92 -18.66 -6.82
C MET A 171 3.57 -18.43 -8.31
N GLN A 172 3.98 -17.30 -8.90
CA GLN A 172 3.84 -16.99 -10.33
C GLN A 172 2.38 -16.79 -10.80
N CYS A 173 1.46 -16.51 -9.88
CA CYS A 173 0.06 -16.18 -10.19
C CYS A 173 -0.27 -14.69 -10.06
N SER A 174 0.61 -13.88 -9.47
CA SER A 174 0.45 -12.42 -9.40
C SER A 174 1.69 -11.76 -9.96
N CYS A 175 1.51 -10.67 -10.69
CA CYS A 175 2.59 -9.88 -11.23
C CYS A 175 2.94 -8.67 -10.36
N GLY A 176 4.25 -8.42 -10.26
CA GLY A 176 4.83 -7.32 -9.50
C GLY A 176 6.15 -6.88 -10.11
N VAL A 177 6.75 -5.86 -9.50
CA VAL A 177 8.07 -5.35 -9.91
C VAL A 177 9.12 -6.44 -9.72
N ASP A 178 10.04 -6.56 -10.66
CA ASP A 178 11.21 -7.43 -10.55
C ASP A 178 12.26 -6.87 -9.58
N TYR A 179 12.16 -7.25 -8.31
CA TYR A 179 13.12 -6.91 -7.24
C TYR A 179 14.13 -8.02 -6.94
N TYR A 180 14.02 -9.19 -7.57
CA TYR A 180 14.77 -10.39 -7.19
C TYR A 180 15.58 -11.02 -8.32
N THR A 181 15.43 -10.57 -9.58
CA THR A 181 16.27 -11.05 -10.70
C THR A 181 17.19 -9.95 -11.23
N ARG A 182 18.18 -10.34 -12.03
CA ARG A 182 19.08 -9.43 -12.77
C ARG A 182 18.97 -9.70 -14.26
N ALA A 183 17.96 -9.11 -14.87
CA ALA A 183 17.81 -9.17 -16.31
C ALA A 183 18.70 -8.12 -16.98
N GLU A 184 19.57 -8.56 -17.89
CA GLU A 184 20.35 -7.65 -18.74
C GLU A 184 19.41 -6.69 -19.50
N GLY A 185 19.80 -5.41 -19.54
CA GLY A 185 19.02 -4.36 -20.22
C GLY A 185 17.93 -3.68 -19.38
N PHE A 186 17.56 -4.20 -18.21
CA PHE A 186 16.48 -3.62 -17.38
C PHE A 186 16.99 -2.83 -16.16
N ASN A 187 18.26 -2.96 -15.78
CA ASN A 187 18.88 -2.24 -14.66
C ASN A 187 18.16 -2.42 -13.31
N ASN A 188 17.64 -3.63 -13.02
CA ASN A 188 16.86 -3.95 -11.82
C ASN A 188 17.54 -3.47 -10.52
N GLU A 189 18.87 -3.60 -10.41
CA GLU A 189 19.63 -3.18 -9.22
C GLU A 189 19.41 -1.69 -8.89
N SER A 190 19.54 -0.82 -9.88
CA SER A 190 19.33 0.62 -9.70
C SER A 190 17.89 0.94 -9.33
N PHE A 191 16.92 0.20 -9.89
CA PHE A 191 15.50 0.36 -9.57
C PHE A 191 15.19 -0.06 -8.13
N VAL A 192 15.76 -1.17 -7.66
CA VAL A 192 15.58 -1.64 -6.27
C VAL A 192 16.18 -0.65 -5.27
N ILE A 193 17.37 -0.09 -5.56
CA ILE A 193 17.98 0.95 -4.72
C ILE A 193 17.08 2.20 -4.68
N TYR A 194 16.58 2.64 -5.84
CA TYR A 194 15.63 3.75 -5.94
C TYR A 194 14.36 3.49 -5.12
N MET A 195 13.75 2.32 -5.25
CA MET A 195 12.57 1.91 -4.47
C MET A 195 12.85 1.95 -2.96
N PHE A 196 13.97 1.36 -2.53
CA PHE A 196 14.33 1.29 -1.11
C PHE A 196 14.56 2.67 -0.49
N ILE A 197 15.19 3.59 -1.23
CA ILE A 197 15.48 4.94 -0.74
C ILE A 197 14.24 5.83 -0.85
N CYS A 198 13.70 5.98 -2.06
CA CYS A 198 12.66 6.95 -2.38
C CYS A 198 11.25 6.52 -1.95
N HIS A 199 10.92 5.23 -2.06
CA HIS A 199 9.58 4.69 -1.80
C HIS A 199 9.49 3.85 -0.52
N PHE A 200 10.57 3.78 0.26
CA PHE A 200 10.52 3.17 1.59
C PHE A 200 11.17 4.06 2.65
N THR A 201 12.46 4.35 2.53
CA THR A 201 13.23 5.06 3.56
C THR A 201 12.71 6.49 3.77
N ILE A 202 12.52 7.27 2.70
CA ILE A 202 11.98 8.64 2.79
C ILE A 202 10.57 8.65 3.39
N PRO A 203 9.59 7.84 2.89
CA PRO A 203 8.27 7.70 3.50
C PRO A 203 8.33 7.34 4.98
N LEU A 204 9.14 6.34 5.35
CA LEU A 204 9.30 5.87 6.73
C LEU A 204 9.77 7.02 7.64
N LEU A 205 10.89 7.65 7.29
CA LEU A 205 11.46 8.75 8.10
C LEU A 205 10.48 9.92 8.23
N THR A 206 9.76 10.24 7.15
CA THR A 206 8.77 11.33 7.13
C THR A 206 7.60 11.02 8.07
N VAL A 207 7.02 9.82 7.98
CA VAL A 207 5.91 9.38 8.84
C VAL A 207 6.34 9.39 10.31
N PHE A 208 7.50 8.82 10.62
CA PHE A 208 8.03 8.79 11.98
C PHE A 208 8.27 10.20 12.54
N PHE A 209 8.86 11.09 11.74
CA PHE A 209 9.09 12.47 12.14
C PHE A 209 7.77 13.21 12.40
N CYS A 210 6.85 13.21 11.43
CA CYS A 210 5.59 13.94 11.51
C CYS A 210 4.74 13.48 12.70
N TYR A 211 4.55 12.17 12.84
CA TYR A 211 3.78 11.63 13.94
C TYR A 211 4.50 11.69 15.29
N GLY A 212 5.83 11.56 15.33
CA GLY A 212 6.60 11.80 16.55
C GLY A 212 6.40 13.22 17.08
N ARG A 213 6.52 14.23 16.21
CA ARG A 213 6.27 15.64 16.56
C ARG A 213 4.81 15.90 16.94
N LEU A 214 3.86 15.25 16.26
CA LEU A 214 2.44 15.32 16.61
C LEU A 214 2.20 14.83 18.04
N LEU A 215 2.74 13.68 18.40
CA LEU A 215 2.59 13.12 19.74
C LEU A 215 3.24 14.01 20.81
N CYS A 216 4.42 14.59 20.54
CA CYS A 216 5.03 15.56 21.46
C CYS A 216 4.09 16.75 21.70
N ALA A 217 3.59 17.37 20.64
CA ALA A 217 2.72 18.55 20.75
C ALA A 217 1.41 18.25 21.50
N VAL A 218 0.79 17.10 21.22
CA VAL A 218 -0.46 16.71 21.88
C VAL A 218 -0.23 16.38 23.36
N LYS A 219 0.91 15.75 23.70
CA LYS A 219 1.30 15.51 25.10
C LYS A 219 1.60 16.79 25.86
N GLU A 220 2.28 17.75 25.24
CA GLU A 220 2.53 19.07 25.82
C GLU A 220 1.22 19.82 26.08
N ALA A 221 0.28 19.82 25.13
CA ALA A 221 -1.02 20.43 25.30
C ALA A 221 -1.85 19.77 26.42
N ALA A 222 -1.83 18.44 26.51
CA ALA A 222 -2.46 17.70 27.59
C ALA A 222 -1.82 17.98 28.96
N ALA A 223 -0.49 18.12 29.02
CA ALA A 223 0.21 18.48 30.25
C ALA A 223 -0.08 19.93 30.69
N ALA A 224 -0.31 20.85 29.75
CA ALA A 224 -0.71 22.22 30.06
C ALA A 224 -2.19 22.32 30.53
N GLN A 225 -3.04 21.38 30.13
CA GLN A 225 -4.47 21.34 30.44
C GLN A 225 -4.86 20.05 31.19
N GLN A 226 -4.21 19.81 32.34
CA GLN A 226 -4.46 18.59 33.14
C GLN A 226 -5.89 18.47 33.65
N GLU A 227 -6.55 19.59 33.94
CA GLU A 227 -7.93 19.62 34.44
C GLU A 227 -8.98 19.35 33.34
N SER A 228 -8.59 19.41 32.06
CA SER A 228 -9.50 19.21 30.94
C SER A 228 -9.61 17.73 30.57
N GLU A 229 -10.65 17.05 31.06
CA GLU A 229 -10.93 15.65 30.70
C GLU A 229 -11.05 15.44 29.18
N THR A 230 -11.62 16.42 28.46
CA THR A 230 -11.76 16.37 27.01
C THR A 230 -10.41 16.36 26.31
N THR A 231 -9.44 17.15 26.79
CA THR A 231 -8.07 17.21 26.25
C THR A 231 -7.29 15.92 26.55
N GLN A 232 -7.40 15.39 27.76
CA GLN A 232 -6.79 14.09 28.12
C GLN A 232 -7.36 12.94 27.26
N ARG A 233 -8.67 12.92 27.03
CA ARG A 233 -9.31 11.92 26.18
C ARG A 233 -8.86 12.04 24.73
N ALA A 234 -8.74 13.27 24.22
CA ALA A 234 -8.23 13.52 22.87
C ALA A 234 -6.78 13.06 22.71
N GLU A 235 -5.90 13.32 23.69
CA GLU A 235 -4.52 12.83 23.71
C GLU A 235 -4.49 11.30 23.58
N ARG A 236 -5.21 10.59 24.45
CA ARG A 236 -5.22 9.12 24.44
C ARG A 236 -5.72 8.56 23.12
N GLU A 237 -6.76 9.17 22.55
CA GLU A 237 -7.32 8.75 21.26
C GLU A 237 -6.34 9.00 20.11
N VAL A 238 -5.72 10.18 20.05
CA VAL A 238 -4.72 10.51 19.02
C VAL A 238 -3.50 9.61 19.13
N THR A 239 -2.98 9.42 20.35
CA THR A 239 -1.83 8.52 20.61
C THR A 239 -2.13 7.10 20.15
N ARG A 240 -3.31 6.55 20.49
CA ARG A 240 -3.73 5.23 20.02
C ARG A 240 -3.79 5.16 18.50
N MET A 241 -4.43 6.14 17.85
CA MET A 241 -4.55 6.20 16.38
C MET A 241 -3.19 6.21 15.71
N VAL A 242 -2.30 7.12 16.13
CA VAL A 242 -0.94 7.24 15.57
C VAL A 242 -0.14 5.94 15.70
N ILE A 243 -0.21 5.27 16.86
CA ILE A 243 0.48 3.98 17.05
C ILE A 243 -0.03 2.94 16.05
N MET A 244 -1.35 2.80 15.88
CA MET A 244 -1.92 1.88 14.89
C MET A 244 -1.50 2.23 13.47
N MET A 245 -1.46 3.51 13.13
CA MET A 245 -1.02 4.01 11.81
C MET A 245 0.43 3.64 11.51
N VAL A 246 1.34 3.82 12.46
CA VAL A 246 2.77 3.46 12.32
C VAL A 246 2.94 1.94 12.22
N ILE A 247 2.24 1.17 13.06
CA ILE A 247 2.26 -0.30 12.97
C ILE A 247 1.75 -0.76 11.59
N SER A 248 0.66 -0.16 11.11
CA SER A 248 0.09 -0.44 9.79
C SER A 248 1.12 -0.24 8.67
N PHE A 249 1.83 0.89 8.71
CA PHE A 249 2.88 1.20 7.74
C PHE A 249 4.01 0.16 7.77
N LEU A 250 4.50 -0.19 8.96
CA LEU A 250 5.56 -1.17 9.13
C LEU A 250 5.13 -2.55 8.66
N VAL A 251 3.94 -3.01 9.05
CA VAL A 251 3.40 -4.31 8.62
C VAL A 251 3.25 -4.37 7.11
N CYS A 252 2.81 -3.29 6.47
CA CYS A 252 2.63 -3.21 5.02
C CYS A 252 3.95 -3.32 4.24
N TRP A 253 4.92 -2.48 4.60
CA TRP A 253 6.05 -2.18 3.70
C TRP A 253 7.37 -2.77 4.17
N LEU A 254 7.57 -2.97 5.48
CA LEU A 254 8.81 -3.53 6.00
C LEU A 254 9.08 -4.95 5.47
N PRO A 255 8.09 -5.85 5.31
CA PRO A 255 8.33 -7.16 4.71
C PRO A 255 8.88 -7.06 3.29
N TYR A 256 8.29 -6.22 2.43
CA TYR A 256 8.78 -6.02 1.06
C TYR A 256 10.18 -5.43 1.04
N ALA A 257 10.40 -4.34 1.77
CA ALA A 257 11.71 -3.68 1.81
C ALA A 257 12.79 -4.60 2.37
N GLY A 258 12.49 -5.35 3.44
CA GLY A 258 13.40 -6.30 4.05
C GLY A 258 13.74 -7.46 3.12
N VAL A 259 12.74 -8.08 2.49
CA VAL A 259 12.95 -9.19 1.55
C VAL A 259 13.73 -8.72 0.32
N ALA A 260 13.33 -7.61 -0.31
CA ALA A 260 14.02 -7.08 -1.47
C ALA A 260 15.49 -6.73 -1.16
N TRP A 261 15.75 -6.08 -0.02
CA TRP A 261 17.11 -5.74 0.40
C TRP A 261 17.94 -6.97 0.77
N TYR A 262 17.32 -7.97 1.40
CA TYR A 262 17.98 -9.22 1.73
C TYR A 262 18.40 -9.99 0.48
N ILE A 263 17.50 -10.12 -0.51
CA ILE A 263 17.80 -10.73 -1.81
C ILE A 263 18.91 -9.94 -2.53
N PHE A 264 18.85 -8.60 -2.48
CA PHE A 264 19.83 -7.73 -3.09
C PHE A 264 21.25 -7.89 -2.50
N THR A 265 21.35 -8.13 -1.19
CA THR A 265 22.64 -8.29 -0.47
C THR A 265 23.16 -9.73 -0.49
N HIS A 266 22.30 -10.73 -0.61
CA HIS A 266 22.68 -12.16 -0.59
C HIS A 266 22.61 -12.79 -1.99
N GLN A 267 23.37 -12.18 -2.90
CA GLN A 267 23.44 -12.60 -4.30
C GLN A 267 23.98 -14.04 -4.42
N GLY A 268 23.40 -14.82 -5.33
CA GLY A 268 23.76 -16.23 -5.54
C GLY A 268 23.04 -17.23 -4.64
N SER A 269 22.21 -16.75 -3.70
CA SER A 269 21.31 -17.62 -2.92
C SER A 269 20.01 -17.88 -3.66
N GLU A 270 19.43 -19.07 -3.50
CA GLU A 270 18.11 -19.40 -4.04
C GLU A 270 17.03 -19.16 -3.00
N PHE A 271 15.98 -18.42 -3.39
CA PHE A 271 14.84 -18.12 -2.54
C PHE A 271 13.60 -18.84 -3.03
N GLY A 272 12.89 -19.52 -2.13
CA GLY A 272 11.70 -20.28 -2.45
C GLY A 272 10.49 -19.39 -2.79
N PRO A 273 9.49 -19.92 -3.53
CA PRO A 273 8.31 -19.17 -3.96
C PRO A 273 7.49 -18.63 -2.78
N VAL A 274 7.38 -19.39 -1.68
CA VAL A 274 6.63 -18.97 -0.48
C VAL A 274 7.28 -17.75 0.19
N PHE A 275 8.62 -17.72 0.26
CA PHE A 275 9.35 -16.58 0.82
C PHE A 275 9.12 -15.30 0.02
N MET A 276 9.06 -15.41 -1.32
CA MET A 276 8.76 -14.29 -2.20
C MET A 276 7.27 -13.88 -2.18
N THR A 277 6.34 -14.79 -1.87
CA THR A 277 4.91 -14.47 -1.75
C THR A 277 4.55 -13.81 -0.40
N LEU A 278 5.31 -14.10 0.66
CA LEU A 278 5.04 -13.55 1.99
C LEU A 278 4.96 -12.01 2.05
N PRO A 279 5.89 -11.22 1.49
CA PRO A 279 5.77 -9.76 1.49
C PRO A 279 4.53 -9.28 0.73
N ALA A 280 4.18 -9.94 -0.38
CA ALA A 280 2.97 -9.66 -1.17
C ALA A 280 1.70 -9.75 -0.34
N PHE A 281 1.61 -10.73 0.57
CA PHE A 281 0.47 -10.89 1.46
C PHE A 281 0.27 -9.66 2.36
N PHE A 282 1.35 -9.13 2.94
CA PHE A 282 1.24 -8.00 3.86
C PHE A 282 0.86 -6.70 3.17
N ALA A 283 1.43 -6.42 1.99
CA ALA A 283 1.08 -5.23 1.23
C ALA A 283 -0.34 -5.31 0.67
N LYS A 284 -0.76 -6.46 0.13
CA LYS A 284 -2.11 -6.63 -0.41
C LYS A 284 -3.18 -6.57 0.70
N SER A 285 -2.87 -7.05 1.91
CA SER A 285 -3.76 -6.90 3.07
C SER A 285 -4.02 -5.44 3.48
N SER A 286 -3.15 -4.51 3.06
CA SER A 286 -3.26 -3.09 3.40
C SER A 286 -4.51 -2.42 2.89
N SER A 287 -5.06 -2.93 1.78
CA SER A 287 -6.33 -2.46 1.22
C SER A 287 -7.56 -2.71 2.11
N ILE A 288 -7.39 -3.47 3.20
CA ILE A 288 -8.41 -3.69 4.23
C ILE A 288 -8.06 -2.89 5.48
N TYR A 289 -6.89 -3.13 6.06
CA TYR A 289 -6.60 -2.57 7.39
C TYR A 289 -6.35 -1.06 7.34
N ASN A 290 -5.84 -0.51 6.23
CA ASN A 290 -5.69 0.94 6.11
C ASN A 290 -7.07 1.61 6.13
N PRO A 291 -8.06 1.23 5.30
CA PRO A 291 -9.41 1.80 5.41
C PRO A 291 -10.05 1.63 6.79
N ILE A 292 -9.84 0.50 7.46
CA ILE A 292 -10.35 0.32 8.83
C ILE A 292 -9.74 1.36 9.77
N ILE A 293 -8.41 1.52 9.76
CA ILE A 293 -7.69 2.43 10.66
C ILE A 293 -7.95 3.90 10.33
N TYR A 294 -7.91 4.28 9.05
CA TYR A 294 -7.93 5.68 8.63
C TYR A 294 -9.35 6.21 8.39
N ILE A 295 -10.32 5.33 8.05
CA ILE A 295 -11.68 5.72 7.70
C ILE A 295 -12.68 5.24 8.76
N CYS A 296 -12.75 3.93 9.04
CA CYS A 296 -13.75 3.38 9.97
C CYS A 296 -13.54 3.83 11.43
N MET A 297 -12.29 4.07 11.84
CA MET A 297 -11.98 4.59 13.18
C MET A 297 -12.08 6.12 13.25
N ASN A 298 -12.20 6.82 12.12
CA ASN A 298 -12.44 8.25 12.10
C ASN A 298 -13.89 8.53 12.53
N LYS A 299 -14.06 9.27 13.63
CA LYS A 299 -15.37 9.57 14.24
C LYS A 299 -16.36 10.19 13.26
N GLN A 300 -15.90 11.07 12.37
CA GLN A 300 -16.77 11.75 11.39
C GLN A 300 -17.33 10.74 10.37
N PHE A 301 -16.44 9.94 9.78
CA PHE A 301 -16.81 8.90 8.81
C PHE A 301 -17.67 7.81 9.44
N ARG A 302 -17.30 7.33 10.63
CA ARG A 302 -18.06 6.29 11.34
C ARG A 302 -19.50 6.69 11.60
N HIS A 303 -19.74 7.93 12.02
CA HIS A 303 -21.10 8.43 12.24
C HIS A 303 -21.90 8.49 10.93
N CYS A 304 -21.30 8.98 9.84
CA CYS A 304 -21.96 9.02 8.54
C CYS A 304 -22.22 7.63 7.95
N MET A 305 -21.31 6.65 8.15
CA MET A 305 -21.50 5.27 7.71
C MET A 305 -22.65 4.55 8.43
N ILE A 306 -22.91 4.85 9.70
CA ILE A 306 -24.03 4.24 10.45
C ILE A 306 -25.38 4.84 10.04
N THR A 307 -25.38 6.07 9.53
CA THR A 307 -26.60 6.81 9.19
C THR A 307 -27.00 6.69 7.72
N THR A 308 -26.20 5.99 6.91
CA THR A 308 -26.44 5.72 5.49
C THR A 308 -26.82 4.27 5.32
#